data_AF-A0A3N8FLC9-F1
#
_entry.id   AF-A0A3N8FLC9-F1
#
_cell.length_a   1.000
_cell.length_b   1.000
_cell.length_c   1.000
_cell.angle_alpha   90.00
_cell.angle_beta   90.00
_cell.angle_gamma   90.00
#
_symmetry.space_group_name_H-M   'P 1'
#
loop_
_entity.id
_entity.type
_entity.pdbx_description
1 polymer ?
#
loop_
_entity_poly.entity_id
_entity_poly.type
_entity_poly.pdbx_seq_one_letter_code
_entity_poly.pdbx_strand_id
1 'polypeptide(L)'
;DFAGSDAPLKDEELAKEGLFQFPTVVGGVVPVVNVPGVKAGELTLSGPVLGDIYLGKIKKWNDPAIAALNPKVKLPDTDIAVVRRADGSGTSFIWTNYLSKVNDEWKSKVGEGTTVNWPTGTGGKGNDGVAAFVQRLPGAVGYVEWAYAKKNNMTYTALKNSTGTVVEPKTETFKAAAAGANWTKSFYQILTNQPGKEAWPVVGATFVLLHAKQDKP
;
A
#
# COMPACT_ATOMS: atom_id res chain seq x y z
N ASP A 1 -27.94 -4.16 -2.73
CA ASP A 1 -27.28 -3.89 -4.03
C ASP A 1 -25.88 -4.47 -4.07
N PHE A 2 -24.84 -3.77 -3.59
CA PHE A 2 -23.47 -4.31 -3.58
C PHE A 2 -22.56 -3.58 -2.58
N ALA A 3 -21.38 -4.15 -2.29
CA ALA A 3 -20.27 -3.55 -1.54
C ALA A 3 -18.97 -3.57 -2.36
N GLY A 4 -18.04 -2.66 -2.07
CA GLY A 4 -16.68 -2.66 -2.61
C GLY A 4 -15.66 -3.02 -1.54
N SER A 5 -14.73 -3.93 -1.84
CA SER A 5 -13.63 -4.32 -0.93
C SER A 5 -12.35 -4.61 -1.71
N ASP A 6 -11.21 -4.12 -1.21
CA ASP A 6 -9.88 -4.50 -1.72
C ASP A 6 -9.28 -5.70 -0.96
N ALA A 7 -9.97 -6.17 0.09
CA ALA A 7 -9.65 -7.39 0.82
C ALA A 7 -10.63 -8.47 0.37
N PRO A 8 -10.22 -9.37 -0.55
CA PRO A 8 -11.11 -10.40 -1.05
C PRO A 8 -11.48 -11.38 0.06
N LEU A 9 -12.72 -11.85 0.07
CA LEU A 9 -13.15 -12.96 0.93
C LEU A 9 -12.70 -14.28 0.34
N LYS A 10 -12.38 -15.25 1.21
CA LYS A 10 -12.13 -16.64 0.79
C LYS A 10 -13.45 -17.30 0.36
N ASP A 11 -13.35 -18.35 -0.46
CA ASP A 11 -14.53 -19.08 -0.98
C ASP A 11 -15.44 -19.60 0.15
N GLU A 12 -14.87 -20.05 1.27
CA GLU A 12 -15.61 -20.51 2.45
C GLU A 12 -16.44 -19.39 3.10
N GLU A 13 -15.90 -18.17 3.16
CA GLU A 13 -16.59 -17.00 3.70
C GLU A 13 -17.68 -16.52 2.75
N LEU A 14 -17.40 -16.51 1.44
CA LEU A 14 -18.39 -16.20 0.40
C LEU A 14 -19.58 -17.17 0.46
N ALA A 15 -19.30 -18.47 0.57
CA ALA A 15 -20.34 -19.49 0.69
C ALA A 15 -21.17 -19.32 1.97
N LYS A 16 -20.51 -19.06 3.10
CA LYS A 16 -21.17 -18.85 4.40
C LYS A 16 -22.11 -17.65 4.38
N GLU A 17 -21.69 -16.53 3.80
CA GLU A 17 -22.48 -15.29 3.76
C GLU A 17 -23.42 -15.21 2.54
N GLY A 18 -23.39 -16.22 1.65
CA GLY A 18 -24.22 -16.26 0.44
C GLY A 18 -23.87 -15.15 -0.57
N LEU A 19 -22.59 -14.81 -0.68
CA LEU A 19 -22.08 -13.73 -1.51
C LEU A 19 -21.39 -14.25 -2.78
N PHE A 20 -21.48 -13.48 -3.84
CA PHE A 20 -20.64 -13.59 -5.03
C PHE A 20 -19.67 -12.40 -5.06
N GLN A 21 -18.43 -12.67 -5.46
CA GLN A 21 -17.36 -11.68 -5.54
C GLN A 21 -16.71 -11.69 -6.91
N PHE A 22 -16.48 -10.52 -7.50
CA PHE A 22 -15.74 -10.40 -8.76
C PHE A 22 -14.85 -9.13 -8.77
N PRO A 23 -13.66 -9.19 -9.40
CA PRO A 23 -12.77 -8.04 -9.49
C PRO A 23 -13.28 -7.04 -10.53
N THR A 24 -12.97 -5.76 -10.34
CA THR A 24 -13.32 -4.70 -11.29
C THR A 24 -12.09 -4.06 -11.91
N VAL A 25 -11.18 -3.54 -11.09
CA VAL A 25 -9.94 -2.88 -11.52
C VAL A 25 -8.75 -3.28 -10.64
N VAL A 26 -7.55 -3.04 -11.16
CA VAL A 26 -6.28 -3.18 -10.43
C VAL A 26 -5.71 -1.78 -10.19
N GLY A 27 -5.31 -1.50 -8.96
CA GLY A 27 -4.73 -0.22 -8.54
C GLY A 27 -3.43 -0.41 -7.75
N GLY A 28 -2.61 0.64 -7.72
CA GLY A 28 -1.39 0.69 -6.93
C GLY A 28 -1.63 1.44 -5.62
N VAL A 29 -1.11 0.90 -4.52
CA VAL A 29 -0.96 1.66 -3.26
C VAL A 29 0.45 2.25 -3.26
N VAL A 30 0.57 3.53 -2.94
CA VAL A 30 1.83 4.26 -3.02
C VAL A 30 2.21 4.90 -1.68
N PRO A 31 3.50 4.88 -1.31
CA PRO A 31 4.00 5.74 -0.25
C PRO A 31 3.96 7.19 -0.72
N VAL A 32 3.33 8.04 0.07
CA VAL A 32 3.31 9.49 -0.11
C VAL A 32 3.97 10.13 1.10
N VAL A 33 4.76 11.17 0.84
CA VAL A 33 5.62 11.79 1.84
C VAL A 33 5.52 13.32 1.79
N ASN A 34 5.93 13.96 2.88
CA ASN A 34 6.10 15.41 2.94
C ASN A 34 7.48 15.73 3.52
N VAL A 35 8.51 15.55 2.69
CA VAL A 35 9.91 15.75 3.09
C VAL A 35 10.41 17.05 2.50
N PRO A 36 10.89 18.00 3.32
CA PRO A 36 11.40 19.28 2.83
C PRO A 36 12.48 19.09 1.75
N GLY A 37 12.30 19.75 0.61
CA GLY A 37 13.26 19.74 -0.49
C GLY A 37 13.23 18.49 -1.40
N VAL A 38 12.31 17.55 -1.16
CA VAL A 38 12.15 16.33 -1.97
C VAL A 38 10.92 16.46 -2.88
N LYS A 39 11.09 16.22 -4.18
CA LYS A 39 10.00 16.21 -5.16
C LYS A 39 9.47 14.80 -5.43
N ALA A 40 8.30 14.72 -6.05
CA ALA A 40 7.66 13.46 -6.39
C ALA A 40 8.60 12.58 -7.24
N GLY A 41 8.75 11.31 -6.85
CA GLY A 41 9.64 10.33 -7.52
C GLY A 41 11.12 10.45 -7.17
N GLU A 42 11.58 11.54 -6.52
CA GLU A 42 13.02 11.68 -6.20
C GLU A 42 13.49 10.72 -5.11
N LEU A 43 12.61 10.40 -4.17
CA LEU A 43 12.92 9.49 -3.06
C LEU A 43 12.58 8.05 -3.44
N THR A 44 13.51 7.14 -3.20
CA THR A 44 13.33 5.70 -3.30
C THR A 44 13.30 5.08 -1.91
N LEU A 45 12.30 4.22 -1.66
CA LEU A 45 12.24 3.38 -0.47
C LEU A 45 12.30 1.89 -0.83
N SER A 46 12.39 1.02 0.16
CA SER A 46 12.30 -0.43 -0.01
C SER A 46 11.36 -1.02 1.03
N GLY A 47 10.88 -2.24 0.78
CA GLY A 47 9.99 -2.96 1.68
C GLY A 47 10.50 -3.06 3.12
N PRO A 48 11.74 -3.52 3.35
CA PRO A 48 12.33 -3.59 4.69
C PRO A 48 12.35 -2.23 5.40
N VAL A 49 12.78 -1.16 4.69
CA VAL A 49 12.83 0.20 5.24
C VAL A 49 11.45 0.73 5.57
N LEU A 50 10.45 0.51 4.70
CA LEU A 50 9.06 0.85 5.02
C LEU A 50 8.56 0.10 6.26
N GLY A 51 8.86 -1.21 6.37
CA GLY A 51 8.51 -1.98 7.56
C GLY A 51 9.11 -1.38 8.83
N ASP A 52 10.39 -1.01 8.81
CA ASP A 52 11.07 -0.42 9.97
C ASP A 52 10.58 1.00 10.30
N ILE A 53 10.17 1.79 9.30
CA ILE A 53 9.49 3.08 9.51
C ILE A 53 8.16 2.87 10.25
N TYR A 54 7.32 1.95 9.76
CA TYR A 54 6.00 1.70 10.37
C TYR A 54 6.09 0.93 11.70
N LEU A 55 7.19 0.23 11.99
CA LEU A 55 7.55 -0.28 13.33
C LEU A 55 8.07 0.81 14.27
N GLY A 56 8.34 2.02 13.78
CA GLY A 56 8.89 3.13 14.58
C GLY A 56 10.39 2.99 14.90
N LYS A 57 11.11 2.13 14.18
CA LYS A 57 12.56 1.93 14.34
C LYS A 57 13.35 3.01 13.60
N ILE A 58 12.93 3.33 12.38
CA ILE A 58 13.48 4.45 11.60
C ILE A 58 12.64 5.69 11.90
N LYS A 59 13.27 6.70 12.52
CA LYS A 59 12.56 7.88 13.07
C LYS A 59 12.89 9.19 12.37
N LYS A 60 13.93 9.24 11.54
CA LYS A 60 14.35 10.47 10.83
C LYS A 60 14.59 10.17 9.35
N TRP A 61 14.34 11.17 8.51
CA TRP A 61 14.50 11.03 7.05
C TRP A 61 15.94 10.86 6.58
N ASN A 62 16.93 11.30 7.36
CA ASN A 62 18.35 11.10 7.09
C ASN A 62 18.92 9.79 7.68
N ASP A 63 18.07 8.85 8.11
CA ASP A 63 18.50 7.55 8.60
C ASP A 63 19.43 6.84 7.59
N PRO A 64 20.51 6.17 8.03
CA PRO A 64 21.45 5.50 7.14
C PRO A 64 20.79 4.53 6.14
N ALA A 65 19.71 3.85 6.53
CA ALA A 65 19.00 2.93 5.64
C ALA A 65 18.26 3.66 4.51
N ILE A 66 17.73 4.86 4.78
CA ILE A 66 17.12 5.72 3.75
C ILE A 66 18.21 6.35 2.89
N ALA A 67 19.29 6.85 3.50
CA ALA A 67 20.42 7.47 2.80
C ALA A 67 21.09 6.50 1.80
N ALA A 68 21.25 5.23 2.18
CA ALA A 68 21.81 4.19 1.32
C ALA A 68 21.00 3.98 0.02
N LEU A 69 19.69 4.21 0.04
CA LEU A 69 18.82 4.11 -1.13
C LEU A 69 18.82 5.40 -1.98
N ASN A 70 19.31 6.51 -1.44
CA ASN A 70 19.12 7.85 -1.98
C ASN A 70 20.42 8.68 -2.03
N PRO A 71 21.52 8.19 -2.64
CA PRO A 71 22.82 8.87 -2.60
C PRO A 71 22.83 10.26 -3.28
N LYS A 72 21.80 10.58 -4.07
CA LYS A 72 21.67 11.87 -4.79
C LYS A 72 20.68 12.84 -4.13
N VAL A 73 19.94 12.40 -3.10
CA VAL A 73 18.93 13.22 -2.43
C VAL A 73 19.53 13.82 -1.16
N LYS A 74 19.40 15.12 -0.99
CA LYS A 74 19.81 15.80 0.25
C LYS A 74 18.74 15.58 1.32
N LEU A 75 18.90 14.50 2.11
CA LEU A 75 17.94 14.13 3.14
C LEU A 75 18.02 15.07 4.37
N PRO A 76 16.89 15.60 4.86
CA PRO A 76 16.87 16.43 6.06
C PRO A 76 16.87 15.56 7.34
N ASP A 77 17.23 16.16 8.47
CA ASP A 77 17.19 15.52 9.80
C ASP A 77 15.78 15.52 10.44
N THR A 78 14.76 15.79 9.63
CA THR A 78 13.35 15.88 10.03
C THR A 78 12.85 14.54 10.56
N ASP A 79 12.10 14.58 11.66
CA ASP A 79 11.43 13.40 12.20
C ASP A 79 10.37 12.86 11.24
N ILE A 80 10.20 11.54 11.23
CA ILE A 80 9.20 10.85 10.43
C ILE A 80 7.88 10.82 11.17
N ALA A 81 6.85 11.44 10.60
CA ALA A 81 5.49 11.38 11.10
C ALA A 81 4.68 10.31 10.35
N VAL A 82 4.59 9.11 10.92
CA VAL A 82 3.83 8.01 10.31
C VAL A 82 2.34 8.32 10.30
N VAL A 83 1.67 8.08 9.17
CA VAL A 83 0.23 8.20 8.97
C VAL A 83 -0.29 6.87 8.42
N ARG A 84 -1.38 6.37 9.02
CA ARG A 84 -2.04 5.11 8.66
C ARG A 84 -3.54 5.30 8.65
N ARG A 85 -4.30 4.29 8.22
CA ARG A 85 -5.77 4.33 8.26
C ARG A 85 -6.31 4.19 9.68
N ALA A 86 -7.39 4.91 9.97
CA ALA A 86 -8.15 4.79 11.22
C ALA A 86 -9.31 3.78 11.12
N ASP A 87 -9.87 3.65 9.92
CA ASP A 87 -11.01 2.80 9.58
C ASP A 87 -10.57 1.43 9.01
N GLY A 88 -11.47 0.45 9.07
CA GLY A 88 -11.29 -0.84 8.39
C GLY A 88 -11.13 -0.62 6.90
N SER A 89 -10.03 -1.13 6.33
CA SER A 89 -9.51 -0.62 5.06
C SER A 89 -8.87 -1.71 4.20
N GLY A 90 -9.37 -1.89 2.97
CA GLY A 90 -8.75 -2.75 1.96
C GLY A 90 -7.35 -2.26 1.56
N THR A 91 -7.14 -0.93 1.49
CA THR A 91 -5.81 -0.34 1.28
C THR A 91 -4.82 -0.74 2.40
N SER A 92 -5.30 -0.83 3.65
CA SER A 92 -4.49 -1.29 4.78
C SER A 92 -4.19 -2.77 4.66
N PHE A 93 -5.16 -3.58 4.22
CA PHE A 93 -4.92 -4.99 3.95
C PHE A 93 -3.82 -5.18 2.91
N ILE A 94 -3.89 -4.49 1.77
CA ILE A 94 -2.85 -4.56 0.73
C ILE A 94 -1.49 -4.11 1.29
N TRP A 95 -1.45 -2.98 2.00
CA TRP A 95 -0.22 -2.43 2.57
C TRP A 95 0.42 -3.36 3.60
N THR A 96 -0.36 -3.87 4.55
CA THR A 96 0.13 -4.74 5.63
C THR A 96 0.46 -6.15 5.15
N ASN A 97 -0.24 -6.66 4.13
CA ASN A 97 0.14 -7.88 3.44
C ASN A 97 1.50 -7.72 2.73
N TYR A 98 1.73 -6.58 2.05
CA TYR A 98 3.04 -6.28 1.47
C TYR A 98 4.13 -6.23 2.56
N LEU A 99 3.93 -5.47 3.64
CA LEU A 99 4.90 -5.37 4.73
C LEU A 99 5.20 -6.73 5.36
N SER A 100 4.19 -7.59 5.53
CA SER A 100 4.35 -8.95 6.04
C SER A 100 5.17 -9.88 5.13
N LYS A 101 5.29 -9.57 3.83
CA LYS A 101 6.14 -10.32 2.89
C LYS A 101 7.60 -9.86 2.86
N VAL A 102 7.88 -8.65 3.31
CA VAL A 102 9.19 -7.99 3.10
C VAL A 102 9.89 -7.57 4.40
N ASN A 103 9.23 -7.73 5.55
CA ASN A 103 9.80 -7.47 6.86
C ASN A 103 9.28 -8.53 7.87
N ASP A 104 10.15 -9.44 8.30
CA ASP A 104 9.79 -10.56 9.19
C ASP A 104 9.35 -10.09 10.59
N GLU A 105 9.90 -8.97 11.07
CA GLU A 105 9.50 -8.37 12.35
C GLU A 105 8.08 -7.80 12.26
N TRP A 106 7.73 -7.13 11.16
CA TRP A 106 6.37 -6.71 10.88
C TRP A 106 5.42 -7.92 10.85
N LYS A 107 5.76 -8.96 10.09
CA LYS A 107 4.93 -10.16 9.94
C LYS A 107 4.64 -10.81 11.29
N SER A 108 5.66 -10.94 12.14
CA SER A 108 5.54 -11.62 13.44
C SER A 108 4.85 -10.78 14.51
N LYS A 109 5.02 -9.45 14.51
CA LYS A 109 4.47 -8.57 15.55
C LYS A 109 3.11 -7.95 15.19
N VAL A 110 2.89 -7.64 13.92
CA VAL A 110 1.73 -6.88 13.44
C VAL A 110 0.85 -7.71 12.51
N GLY A 111 1.46 -8.42 11.56
CA GLY A 111 0.75 -9.20 10.56
C GLY A 111 0.01 -8.35 9.52
N GLU A 112 -1.09 -8.88 9.01
CA GLU A 112 -1.88 -8.26 7.94
C GLU A 112 -3.39 -8.27 8.25
N GLY A 113 -4.09 -7.28 7.72
CA GLY A 113 -5.53 -7.18 7.88
C GLY A 113 -6.09 -5.82 7.46
N THR A 114 -7.42 -5.75 7.40
CA THR A 114 -8.14 -4.48 7.18
C THR A 114 -7.98 -3.53 8.38
N THR A 115 -7.71 -4.08 9.56
CA THR A 115 -7.28 -3.40 10.79
C THR A 115 -6.18 -4.22 11.45
N VAL A 116 -5.15 -3.55 11.99
CA VAL A 116 -4.05 -4.16 12.76
C VAL A 116 -3.70 -3.30 13.96
N ASN A 117 -2.97 -3.86 14.93
CA ASN A 117 -2.43 -3.12 16.06
C ASN A 117 -1.17 -2.35 15.62
N TRP A 118 -1.36 -1.17 15.03
CA TRP A 118 -0.27 -0.33 14.53
C TRP A 118 0.71 0.05 15.66
N PRO A 119 2.02 -0.19 15.50
CA PRO A 119 3.03 0.20 16.49
C PRO A 119 3.10 1.70 16.74
N THR A 120 2.84 2.49 15.70
CA THR A 120 2.83 3.95 15.72
C THR A 120 1.97 4.51 14.59
N GLY A 121 1.75 5.81 14.62
CA GLY A 121 1.21 6.56 13.49
C GLY A 121 -0.18 7.12 13.71
N THR A 122 -0.39 8.32 13.15
CA THR A 122 -1.65 9.04 13.20
C THR A 122 -2.70 8.38 12.30
N GLY A 123 -3.93 8.29 12.78
CA GLY A 123 -5.04 7.68 12.04
C GLY A 123 -5.78 8.67 11.14
N GLY A 124 -5.67 8.52 9.81
CA GLY A 124 -6.51 9.19 8.83
C GLY A 124 -7.71 8.33 8.43
N LYS A 125 -8.91 8.92 8.37
CA LYS A 125 -10.12 8.24 7.89
C LYS A 125 -10.15 8.24 6.36
N GLY A 126 -10.20 7.06 5.74
CA GLY A 126 -10.18 6.92 4.28
C GLY A 126 -8.84 7.33 3.65
N ASN A 127 -8.75 7.18 2.32
CA ASN A 127 -7.59 7.68 1.56
C ASN A 127 -7.47 9.20 1.64
N ASP A 128 -8.58 9.94 1.59
CA ASP A 128 -8.59 11.41 1.73
C ASP A 128 -8.02 11.88 3.07
N GLY A 129 -8.39 11.22 4.16
CA GLY A 129 -7.87 11.57 5.49
C GLY A 129 -6.36 11.37 5.57
N VAL A 130 -5.85 10.24 5.07
CA VAL A 130 -4.39 9.99 5.01
C VAL A 130 -3.70 11.04 4.14
N ALA A 131 -4.24 11.33 2.95
CA ALA A 131 -3.70 12.34 2.04
C ALA A 131 -3.62 13.72 2.70
N ALA A 132 -4.70 14.16 3.36
CA ALA A 132 -4.77 15.43 4.06
C ALA A 132 -3.77 15.53 5.22
N PHE A 133 -3.57 14.44 5.97
CA PHE A 133 -2.54 14.39 7.01
C PHE A 133 -1.13 14.52 6.44
N VAL A 134 -0.82 13.82 5.36
CA VAL A 134 0.52 13.88 4.75
C VAL A 134 0.82 15.27 4.21
N GLN A 135 -0.13 15.91 3.52
CA GLN A 135 0.08 17.25 2.96
C GLN A 135 0.32 18.32 4.05
N ARG A 136 -0.30 18.20 5.23
CA ARG A 136 -0.20 19.24 6.28
C ARG A 136 0.92 19.02 7.28
N LEU A 137 1.44 17.80 7.41
CA LEU A 137 2.44 17.44 8.41
C LEU A 137 3.83 17.35 7.78
N PRO A 138 4.76 18.27 8.07
CA PRO A 138 6.15 18.12 7.68
C PRO A 138 6.73 16.81 8.23
N GLY A 139 7.52 16.13 7.42
CA GLY A 139 8.11 14.83 7.76
C GLY A 139 7.16 13.63 7.61
N ALA A 140 5.91 13.84 7.17
CA ALA A 140 4.95 12.75 7.12
C ALA A 140 5.24 11.69 6.06
N VAL A 141 4.82 10.46 6.36
CA VAL A 141 4.73 9.34 5.41
C VAL A 141 3.40 8.61 5.62
N GLY A 142 2.69 8.36 4.53
CA GLY A 142 1.44 7.59 4.52
C GLY A 142 1.35 6.70 3.30
N TYR A 143 0.31 5.87 3.24
CA TYR A 143 -0.02 5.04 2.08
C TYR A 143 -1.41 5.40 1.55
N VAL A 144 -1.51 5.62 0.24
CA VAL A 144 -2.78 5.93 -0.43
C VAL A 144 -2.88 5.17 -1.75
N GLU A 145 -4.09 4.95 -2.24
CA GLU A 145 -4.28 4.51 -3.63
C GLU A 145 -3.78 5.62 -4.60
N TRP A 146 -3.16 5.20 -5.70
CA TRP A 146 -2.44 6.04 -6.64
C TRP A 146 -3.23 7.25 -7.15
N ALA A 147 -4.52 7.11 -7.42
CA ALA A 147 -5.34 8.23 -7.90
C ALA A 147 -5.42 9.36 -6.87
N TYR A 148 -5.41 9.06 -5.57
CA TYR A 148 -5.39 10.09 -4.52
C TYR A 148 -4.07 10.86 -4.51
N ALA A 149 -2.94 10.16 -4.67
CA ALA A 149 -1.64 10.83 -4.78
C ALA A 149 -1.61 11.76 -6.01
N LYS A 150 -2.05 11.27 -7.16
CA LYS A 150 -2.05 12.01 -8.43
C LYS A 150 -3.02 13.21 -8.41
N LYS A 151 -4.26 13.01 -7.94
CA LYS A 151 -5.29 14.06 -7.87
C LYS A 151 -4.89 15.20 -6.93
N ASN A 152 -4.18 14.87 -5.85
CA ASN A 152 -3.77 15.84 -4.83
C ASN A 152 -2.33 16.36 -5.05
N ASN A 153 -1.69 16.05 -6.18
CA ASN A 153 -0.30 16.44 -6.50
C ASN A 153 0.70 16.11 -5.37
N MET A 154 0.55 14.93 -4.78
CA MET A 154 1.36 14.52 -3.63
C MET A 154 2.76 14.09 -4.06
N THR A 155 3.74 14.33 -3.19
CA THR A 155 5.09 13.76 -3.34
C THR A 155 5.04 12.27 -3.01
N TYR A 156 5.04 11.42 -4.03
CA TYR A 156 5.16 9.97 -3.90
C TYR A 156 6.62 9.53 -3.98
N THR A 157 6.91 8.29 -3.56
CA THR A 157 8.25 7.67 -3.66
C THR A 157 8.28 6.60 -4.74
N ALA A 158 9.45 6.39 -5.36
CA ALA A 158 9.75 5.14 -6.04
C ALA A 158 9.94 4.00 -5.02
N LEU A 159 9.88 2.75 -5.48
CA LEU A 159 10.17 1.57 -4.65
C LEU A 159 11.16 0.63 -5.32
N LYS A 160 12.09 0.10 -4.53
CA LYS A 160 12.89 -1.07 -4.89
C LYS A 160 12.03 -2.34 -4.75
N ASN A 161 11.78 -3.04 -5.85
CA ASN A 161 10.95 -4.24 -5.88
C ASN A 161 11.72 -5.53 -5.52
N SER A 162 11.06 -6.69 -5.63
CA SER A 162 11.64 -8.00 -5.29
C SER A 162 12.84 -8.40 -6.17
N THR A 163 12.96 -7.84 -7.39
CA THR A 163 14.12 -8.06 -8.27
C THR A 163 15.26 -7.07 -7.99
N GLY A 164 15.06 -6.16 -7.04
CA GLY A 164 15.99 -5.09 -6.71
C GLY A 164 15.96 -3.91 -7.68
N THR A 165 15.00 -3.87 -8.61
CA THR A 165 14.82 -2.78 -9.56
C THR A 165 14.05 -1.64 -8.90
N VAL A 166 14.49 -0.40 -9.14
CA VAL A 166 13.76 0.80 -8.71
C VAL A 166 12.66 1.08 -9.73
N VAL A 167 11.42 1.05 -9.28
CA VAL A 167 10.24 1.27 -10.12
C VAL A 167 9.41 2.45 -9.60
N GLU A 168 8.85 3.21 -10.54
CA GLU A 168 7.92 4.30 -10.25
C GLU A 168 6.47 3.78 -10.27
N PRO A 169 5.56 4.38 -9.49
CA PRO A 169 4.14 4.03 -9.55
C PRO A 169 3.50 4.59 -10.82
N LYS A 170 3.16 3.71 -11.76
CA LYS A 170 2.50 4.06 -13.02
C LYS A 170 1.73 2.87 -13.59
N THR A 171 0.86 3.14 -14.55
CA THR A 171 -0.01 2.14 -15.16
C THR A 171 0.76 0.90 -15.64
N GLU A 172 1.93 1.10 -16.25
CA GLU A 172 2.76 0.01 -16.77
C GLU A 172 3.29 -0.90 -15.66
N THR A 173 3.71 -0.32 -14.52
CA THR A 173 4.28 -1.08 -13.41
C THR A 173 3.19 -1.79 -12.59
N PHE A 174 1.98 -1.22 -12.52
CA PHE A 174 0.81 -1.92 -11.95
C PHE A 174 0.38 -3.10 -12.83
N LYS A 175 0.35 -2.90 -14.15
CA LYS A 175 0.06 -3.98 -15.12
C LYS A 175 1.10 -5.10 -15.04
N ALA A 176 2.37 -4.75 -14.92
CA ALA A 176 3.45 -5.74 -14.77
C ALA A 176 3.29 -6.60 -13.52
N ALA A 177 2.79 -6.06 -12.41
CA ALA A 177 2.50 -6.84 -11.20
C ALA A 177 1.31 -7.80 -11.40
N ALA A 178 0.29 -7.40 -12.15
CA ALA A 178 -0.89 -8.23 -12.40
C ALA A 178 -0.66 -9.36 -13.43
N ALA A 179 0.46 -9.36 -14.15
CA ALA A 179 0.70 -10.24 -15.30
C ALA A 179 0.73 -11.74 -14.96
N GLY A 180 1.13 -12.11 -13.74
CA GLY A 180 1.24 -13.51 -13.29
C GLY A 180 0.00 -14.09 -12.61
N ALA A 181 -1.06 -13.30 -12.43
CA ALA A 181 -2.24 -13.72 -11.66
C ALA A 181 -3.10 -14.72 -12.44
N ASN A 182 -3.49 -15.82 -11.77
CA ASN A 182 -4.27 -16.90 -12.39
C ASN A 182 -5.77 -16.71 -12.12
N TRP A 183 -6.35 -15.72 -12.79
CA TRP A 183 -7.77 -15.34 -12.64
C TRP A 183 -8.76 -16.44 -13.00
N THR A 184 -8.38 -17.38 -13.88
CA THR A 184 -9.25 -18.51 -14.25
C THR A 184 -9.37 -19.55 -13.15
N LYS A 185 -8.40 -19.62 -12.22
CA LYS A 185 -8.46 -20.49 -11.04
C LYS A 185 -9.26 -19.88 -9.90
N SER A 186 -9.03 -18.60 -9.60
CA SER A 186 -9.77 -17.87 -8.57
C SER A 186 -9.61 -16.37 -8.78
N PHE A 187 -10.66 -15.62 -8.46
CA PHE A 187 -10.59 -14.17 -8.35
C PHE A 187 -9.86 -13.70 -7.09
N TYR A 188 -9.71 -14.56 -6.07
CA TYR A 188 -8.84 -14.28 -4.93
C TYR A 188 -7.37 -14.29 -5.39
N GLN A 189 -6.87 -13.12 -5.79
CA GLN A 189 -5.48 -12.90 -6.22
C GLN A 189 -4.86 -11.78 -5.39
N ILE A 190 -3.72 -12.08 -4.74
CA ILE A 190 -2.95 -11.10 -3.98
C ILE A 190 -1.75 -10.65 -4.82
N LEU A 191 -1.78 -9.39 -5.26
CA LEU A 191 -0.84 -8.85 -6.26
C LEU A 191 0.35 -8.09 -5.65
N THR A 192 0.61 -8.24 -4.36
CA THR A 192 1.76 -7.62 -3.68
C THR A 192 3.05 -8.44 -3.85
N ASN A 193 4.17 -7.73 -3.98
CA ASN A 193 5.54 -8.22 -4.10
C ASN A 193 5.75 -9.26 -5.23
N GLN A 194 5.17 -9.00 -6.39
CA GLN A 194 5.22 -9.88 -7.55
C GLN A 194 6.61 -9.90 -8.21
N PRO A 195 7.06 -11.03 -8.77
CA PRO A 195 8.47 -11.24 -9.16
C PRO A 195 8.89 -10.58 -10.48
N GLY A 196 8.01 -9.83 -11.15
CA GLY A 196 8.31 -9.17 -12.42
C GLY A 196 9.29 -8.02 -12.26
N LYS A 197 10.26 -7.88 -13.18
CA LYS A 197 11.30 -6.84 -13.14
C LYS A 197 10.74 -5.42 -13.04
N GLU A 198 9.65 -5.14 -13.75
CA GLU A 198 8.97 -3.84 -13.77
C GLU A 198 7.74 -3.81 -12.85
N ALA A 199 7.53 -4.83 -12.01
CA ALA A 199 6.35 -4.91 -11.17
C ALA A 199 6.41 -3.90 -10.02
N TRP A 200 5.35 -3.07 -9.91
CA TRP A 200 5.14 -2.26 -8.71
C TRP A 200 4.90 -3.19 -7.51
N PRO A 201 5.56 -2.99 -6.35
CA PRO A 201 5.49 -3.96 -5.27
C PRO A 201 4.17 -4.00 -4.50
N VAL A 202 3.36 -2.94 -4.57
CA VAL A 202 2.17 -2.79 -3.72
C VAL A 202 0.93 -2.59 -4.59
N VAL A 203 0.47 -3.67 -5.21
CA VAL A 203 -0.70 -3.69 -6.10
C VAL A 203 -1.81 -4.53 -5.48
N GLY A 204 -3.05 -4.12 -5.70
CA GLY A 204 -4.24 -4.89 -5.33
C GLY A 204 -5.33 -4.77 -6.40
N ALA A 205 -6.13 -5.83 -6.53
CA ALA A 205 -7.41 -5.75 -7.20
C ALA A 205 -8.48 -5.29 -6.21
N THR A 206 -9.51 -4.61 -6.71
CA THR A 206 -10.70 -4.28 -5.93
C THR A 206 -11.90 -5.07 -6.42
N PHE A 207 -12.76 -5.46 -5.49
CA PHE A 207 -13.82 -6.43 -5.71
C PHE A 207 -15.17 -5.83 -5.39
N VAL A 208 -16.16 -6.22 -6.19
CA VAL A 208 -17.57 -6.02 -5.87
C VAL A 208 -18.10 -7.29 -5.24
N LEU A 209 -18.85 -7.13 -4.15
CA LEU A 209 -19.59 -8.20 -3.48
C LEU A 209 -21.09 -7.92 -3.54
N LEU A 210 -21.87 -8.95 -3.85
CA LEU A 210 -23.34 -8.91 -3.83
C LEU A 210 -23.89 -10.27 -3.43
N HIS A 211 -25.14 -10.31 -2.94
CA HIS A 211 -25.80 -11.58 -2.67
C HIS A 211 -25.95 -12.41 -3.95
N ALA A 212 -25.61 -13.70 -3.86
CA ALA A 212 -25.73 -14.64 -4.97
C ALA A 212 -27.20 -14.90 -5.36
N LYS A 213 -28.13 -14.68 -4.42
CA LYS A 213 -29.58 -14.68 -4.64
C LYS A 213 -30.11 -13.27 -4.38
N GLN A 214 -30.86 -12.73 -5.35
CA GLN A 214 -31.52 -11.43 -5.22
C GLN A 214 -33.01 -11.68 -5.03
N ASP A 215 -33.58 -11.18 -3.93
CA ASP A 215 -35.00 -11.44 -3.59
C ASP A 215 -35.98 -10.57 -4.42
N LYS A 216 -35.48 -9.59 -5.19
CA LYS A 216 -36.28 -8.75 -6.11
C LYS A 216 -35.45 -8.39 -7.37
N PRO A 217 -36.04 -8.42 -8.57
CA PRO A 217 -35.41 -7.91 -9.79
C PRO A 217 -35.26 -6.37 -9.78
#